data_AF-A0A1F7W317-F1
#
_entry.id   AF-A0A1F7W317-F1
#
_cell.length_a   1.000
_cell.length_b   1.000
_cell.length_c   1.000
_cell.angle_alpha   90.00
_cell.angle_beta   90.00
_cell.angle_gamma   90.00
#
_symmetry.space_group_name_H-M   'P 1'
#
loop_
_entity.id
_entity.type
_entity.pdbx_description
1 polymer ?
#
loop_
_entity_poly.entity_id
_entity_poly.type
_entity_poly.pdbx_seq_one_letter_code
_entity_poly.pdbx_strand_id
1 'polypeptide(L)'
;MIDPFLFEHHELKTLKSATNTLCLEPDTIAHAIRFARFPYAMPTASQLQITGHVQTHEKIFELHLATTNVRYMLNLTPIEKLLFEIIALHKLSKGLEHAQATDLEYRSHTVLGCMIQHRLTRLLLEIDSRDRKAVFQLGRASGIDQTLWQTDFVGATSCARAIGLFLELTSCRLYLPTVFEDIMLGVDLIILSADQKNWCVSIKTGRMNSGIYLEHVHTRPSNEEPAFYAETRRRIFDGSAKMEHYYPYAFQPCRIVVGKRPEIINIDVEKSDLEIAKRFIGEKRLLSHLPRWPQKTNDMTTDSHVA
;
A
#
# COMPACT_ATOMS: atom_id res chain seq x y z
N MET A 1 -30.75 0.74 -9.41
CA MET A 1 -30.15 1.51 -8.29
C MET A 1 -28.64 1.36 -8.44
N ILE A 2 -27.90 2.47 -8.57
CA ILE A 2 -26.43 2.42 -8.67
C ILE A 2 -25.89 2.07 -7.28
N ASP A 3 -25.00 1.10 -7.18
CA ASP A 3 -24.33 0.74 -5.93
C ASP A 3 -23.39 1.87 -5.52
N PRO A 4 -23.65 2.60 -4.41
CA PRO A 4 -22.81 3.72 -3.96
C PRO A 4 -21.37 3.29 -3.73
N PHE A 5 -21.14 2.05 -3.29
CA PHE A 5 -19.81 1.51 -3.07
C PHE A 5 -19.00 1.51 -4.37
N LEU A 6 -19.58 1.00 -5.46
CA LEU A 6 -18.91 0.92 -6.77
C LEU A 6 -18.73 2.29 -7.43
N PHE A 7 -19.49 3.30 -7.00
CA PHE A 7 -19.32 4.68 -7.46
C PHE A 7 -18.15 5.38 -6.75
N GLU A 8 -18.01 5.16 -5.44
CA GLU A 8 -16.99 5.80 -4.61
C GLU A 8 -15.64 5.10 -4.64
N HIS A 9 -15.61 3.80 -4.98
CA HIS A 9 -14.41 2.97 -4.88
C HIS A 9 -13.88 2.53 -6.24
N HIS A 10 -12.56 2.65 -6.43
CA HIS A 10 -11.87 2.12 -7.59
C HIS A 10 -11.34 0.71 -7.31
N GLU A 11 -11.75 -0.27 -8.13
CA GLU A 11 -11.23 -1.63 -8.06
C GLU A 11 -9.75 -1.65 -8.49
N LEU A 12 -8.89 -2.32 -7.72
CA LEU A 12 -7.46 -2.43 -7.96
C LEU A 12 -7.09 -3.51 -8.99
N LYS A 13 -8.00 -4.46 -9.28
CA LYS A 13 -7.73 -5.60 -10.19
C LYS A 13 -7.44 -5.16 -11.64
N THR A 14 -7.99 -4.03 -12.06
CA THR A 14 -7.70 -3.37 -13.34
C THR A 14 -6.25 -2.92 -13.45
N LEU A 15 -5.58 -2.58 -12.34
CA LEU A 15 -4.17 -2.14 -12.35
C LEU A 15 -3.19 -3.27 -12.69
N LYS A 16 -3.55 -4.53 -12.42
CA LYS A 16 -2.68 -5.71 -12.66
C LYS A 16 -2.98 -6.43 -13.98
N SER A 17 -4.17 -6.24 -14.57
CA SER A 17 -4.54 -6.89 -15.84
C SER A 17 -3.85 -6.29 -17.07
N ALA A 18 -3.18 -5.16 -16.92
CA ALA A 18 -2.23 -4.66 -17.91
C ALA A 18 -0.83 -5.09 -17.50
N THR A 19 -0.13 -5.74 -18.42
CA THR A 19 1.29 -6.08 -18.46
C THR A 19 2.25 -4.87 -18.34
N ASN A 20 1.90 -3.86 -17.55
CA ASN A 20 2.58 -2.56 -17.46
C ASN A 20 3.15 -2.30 -16.06
N THR A 21 3.69 -3.32 -15.38
CA THR A 21 4.60 -3.03 -14.28
C THR A 21 5.82 -2.32 -14.86
N LEU A 22 6.10 -1.12 -14.37
CA LEU A 22 7.21 -0.32 -14.85
C LEU A 22 8.50 -0.83 -14.19
N CYS A 23 9.46 -1.21 -15.03
CA CYS A 23 10.79 -1.59 -14.60
C CYS A 23 11.72 -0.38 -14.58
N LEU A 24 12.66 -0.35 -13.65
CA LEU A 24 13.71 0.66 -13.61
C LEU A 24 14.77 0.36 -14.68
N GLU A 25 15.14 1.38 -15.44
CA GLU A 25 16.35 1.34 -16.25
C GLU A 25 17.52 1.96 -15.45
N PRO A 26 18.78 1.57 -15.71
CA PRO A 26 19.93 2.11 -14.98
C PRO A 26 20.00 3.64 -14.94
N ASP A 27 19.66 4.29 -16.06
CA ASP A 27 19.69 5.75 -16.19
C ASP A 27 18.54 6.44 -15.42
N THR A 28 17.42 5.75 -15.22
CA THR A 28 16.25 6.25 -14.51
C THR A 28 16.59 6.62 -13.07
N ILE A 29 17.39 5.81 -12.37
CA ILE A 29 17.80 6.09 -10.98
C ILE A 29 18.70 7.32 -10.90
N ALA A 30 19.65 7.46 -11.83
CA ALA A 30 20.50 8.66 -11.88
C ALA A 30 19.66 9.92 -12.10
N HIS A 31 18.61 9.84 -12.93
CA HIS A 31 17.68 10.94 -13.15
C HIS A 31 16.86 11.27 -11.90
N ALA A 32 16.34 10.24 -11.20
CA ALA A 32 15.64 10.41 -9.93
C ALA A 32 16.51 11.08 -8.85
N ILE A 33 17.79 10.71 -8.76
CA ILE A 33 18.75 11.36 -7.85
C ILE A 33 18.94 12.85 -8.19
N ARG A 34 18.89 13.23 -9.48
CA ARG A 34 18.88 14.65 -9.85
C ARG A 34 17.59 15.33 -9.43
N PHE A 35 16.45 14.67 -9.58
CA PHE A 35 15.15 15.21 -9.13
C PHE A 35 15.07 15.45 -7.63
N ALA A 36 15.67 14.57 -6.83
CA ALA A 36 15.80 14.75 -5.39
C ALA A 36 16.42 16.10 -4.99
N ARG A 37 17.28 16.69 -5.84
CA ARG A 37 17.95 17.96 -5.57
C ARG A 37 17.15 19.20 -5.99
N PHE A 38 16.13 19.08 -6.83
CA PHE A 38 15.37 20.26 -7.27
C PHE A 38 14.56 20.84 -6.11
N PRO A 39 14.54 22.17 -5.93
CA PRO A 39 13.66 22.80 -4.96
C PRO A 39 12.20 22.56 -5.41
N TYR A 40 11.41 21.95 -4.53
CA TYR A 40 9.99 21.76 -4.75
C TYR A 40 9.26 22.88 -4.04
N ALA A 41 8.45 23.65 -4.77
CA ALA A 41 7.67 24.72 -4.17
C ALA A 41 6.59 24.07 -3.30
N MET A 42 6.59 24.34 -2.01
CA MET A 42 5.57 23.83 -1.10
C MET A 42 4.26 24.63 -1.25
N PRO A 43 3.08 24.02 -1.06
CA PRO A 43 1.87 24.80 -0.88
C PRO A 43 2.04 25.66 0.38
N THR A 44 1.65 26.92 0.31
CA THR A 44 1.77 27.84 1.45
C THR A 44 0.83 27.40 2.57
N ALA A 45 1.17 27.70 3.84
CA ALA A 45 0.28 27.43 4.97
C ALA A 45 -1.13 28.01 4.74
N SER A 46 -1.24 29.18 4.10
CA SER A 46 -2.50 29.81 3.71
C SER A 46 -3.30 29.03 2.65
N GLN A 47 -2.66 28.23 1.80
CA GLN A 47 -3.33 27.32 0.85
C GLN A 47 -3.85 26.08 1.57
N LEU A 48 -3.11 25.57 2.56
CA LEU A 48 -3.52 24.40 3.36
C LEU A 48 -4.59 24.73 4.41
N GLN A 49 -4.68 26.00 4.82
CA GLN A 49 -5.69 26.51 5.77
C GLN A 49 -7.12 26.62 5.19
N ILE A 50 -7.34 26.26 3.91
CA ILE A 50 -8.64 26.42 3.25
C ILE A 50 -9.54 25.19 3.45
N THR A 51 -10.44 25.35 4.42
CA THR A 51 -11.69 24.60 4.73
C THR A 51 -11.56 23.21 5.37
N GLY A 52 -12.35 22.98 6.42
CA GLY A 52 -12.43 21.71 7.16
C GLY A 52 -13.06 20.52 6.41
N HIS A 53 -13.15 20.56 5.08
CA HIS A 53 -13.72 19.49 4.24
C HIS A 53 -12.63 18.73 3.47
N VAL A 54 -12.67 17.39 3.52
CA VAL A 54 -11.72 16.48 2.84
C VAL A 54 -11.63 16.74 1.33
N GLN A 55 -12.76 17.03 0.68
CA GLN A 55 -12.84 17.28 -0.77
C GLN A 55 -12.03 18.52 -1.22
N THR A 56 -11.88 19.52 -0.36
CA THR A 56 -11.06 20.70 -0.67
C THR A 56 -9.58 20.37 -0.60
N HIS A 57 -9.18 19.54 0.37
CA HIS A 57 -7.80 19.06 0.49
C HIS A 57 -7.38 18.25 -0.73
N GLU A 58 -8.27 17.38 -1.24
CA GLU A 58 -8.02 16.58 -2.45
C GLU A 58 -7.78 17.47 -3.67
N LYS A 59 -8.63 18.48 -3.88
CA LYS A 59 -8.46 19.42 -5.01
C LYS A 59 -7.16 20.22 -4.91
N ILE A 60 -6.80 20.68 -3.71
CA ILE A 60 -5.55 21.42 -3.50
C ILE A 60 -4.34 20.50 -3.76
N PHE A 61 -4.39 19.27 -3.25
CA PHE A 61 -3.37 18.26 -3.46
C PHE A 61 -3.17 17.93 -4.94
N GLU A 62 -4.25 17.61 -5.66
CA GLU A 62 -4.20 17.30 -7.09
C GLU A 62 -3.74 18.51 -7.92
N LEU A 63 -4.20 19.73 -7.60
CA LEU A 63 -3.76 20.95 -8.28
C LEU A 63 -2.26 21.21 -8.06
N HIS A 64 -1.76 20.97 -6.85
CA HIS A 64 -0.36 21.17 -6.51
C HIS A 64 0.54 20.14 -7.21
N LEU A 65 0.12 18.88 -7.24
CA LEU A 65 0.79 17.84 -8.02
C LEU A 65 0.79 18.21 -9.50
N ALA A 66 -0.36 18.56 -10.07
CA ALA A 66 -0.47 18.93 -11.49
C ALA A 66 0.41 20.13 -11.87
N THR A 67 0.38 21.20 -11.08
CA THR A 67 1.17 22.42 -11.37
C THR A 67 2.67 22.17 -11.28
N THR A 68 3.11 21.36 -10.32
CA THR A 68 4.53 21.04 -10.19
C THR A 68 4.98 20.01 -11.23
N ASN A 69 4.13 19.03 -11.55
CA ASN A 69 4.40 17.99 -12.53
C ASN A 69 4.50 18.54 -13.97
N VAL A 70 3.64 19.49 -14.35
CA VAL A 70 3.60 20.03 -15.73
C VAL A 70 4.93 20.64 -16.17
N ARG A 71 5.69 21.28 -15.28
CA ARG A 71 6.99 21.89 -15.64
C ARG A 71 8.11 20.88 -15.87
N TYR A 72 8.05 19.70 -15.25
CA TYR A 72 9.15 18.74 -15.23
C TYR A 72 8.87 17.43 -15.98
N MET A 73 7.61 17.13 -16.32
CA MET A 73 7.23 15.79 -16.80
C MET A 73 7.04 15.63 -18.32
N LEU A 74 7.04 16.71 -19.12
CA LEU A 74 6.67 16.61 -20.54
C LEU A 74 7.56 15.66 -21.36
N ASN A 75 8.83 15.50 -20.99
CA ASN A 75 9.81 14.67 -21.71
C ASN A 75 10.27 13.43 -20.93
N LEU A 76 9.58 13.07 -19.85
CA LEU A 76 9.94 11.92 -19.02
C LEU A 76 9.24 10.64 -19.48
N THR A 77 9.97 9.52 -19.44
CA THR A 77 9.42 8.18 -19.57
C THR A 77 8.39 7.90 -18.45
N PRO A 78 7.48 6.92 -18.60
CA PRO A 78 6.50 6.60 -17.57
C PRO A 78 7.12 6.31 -16.20
N ILE A 79 8.22 5.55 -16.15
CA ILE A 79 8.89 5.23 -14.89
C ILE A 79 9.57 6.46 -14.25
N GLU A 80 10.15 7.36 -15.05
CA GLU A 80 10.72 8.60 -14.53
C GLU A 80 9.65 9.53 -13.97
N LYS A 81 8.48 9.61 -14.62
CA LYS A 81 7.32 10.36 -14.12
C LYS A 81 6.87 9.82 -12.77
N LEU A 82 6.79 8.50 -12.64
CA LEU A 82 6.45 7.81 -11.40
C LEU A 82 7.46 8.15 -10.29
N LEU A 83 8.77 8.01 -10.55
CA LEU A 83 9.80 8.32 -9.56
C LEU A 83 9.81 9.81 -9.18
N PHE A 84 9.58 10.69 -10.13
CA PHE A 84 9.45 12.13 -9.87
C PHE A 84 8.29 12.40 -8.93
N GLU A 85 7.13 11.79 -9.18
CA GLU A 85 5.95 11.94 -8.34
C GLU A 85 6.19 11.38 -6.93
N ILE A 86 6.88 10.24 -6.78
CA ILE A 86 7.28 9.73 -5.46
C ILE A 86 8.14 10.76 -4.70
N ILE A 87 9.14 11.36 -5.35
CA ILE A 87 10.01 12.37 -4.74
C ILE A 87 9.22 13.63 -4.38
N ALA A 88 8.30 14.05 -5.24
CA ALA A 88 7.40 15.16 -5.01
C ALA A 88 6.52 14.95 -3.76
N LEU A 89 5.91 13.78 -3.65
CA LEU A 89 5.07 13.38 -2.52
C LEU A 89 5.85 13.37 -1.20
N HIS A 90 7.09 12.85 -1.20
CA HIS A 90 7.99 12.92 -0.05
C HIS A 90 8.26 14.37 0.37
N LYS A 91 8.57 15.25 -0.58
CA LYS A 91 8.84 16.66 -0.27
C LYS A 91 7.60 17.37 0.25
N LEU A 92 6.43 17.03 -0.28
CA LEU A 92 5.16 17.52 0.22
C LEU A 92 4.92 17.10 1.67
N SER A 93 5.12 15.81 1.99
CA SER A 93 5.04 15.26 3.34
C SER A 93 5.93 16.04 4.32
N LYS A 94 7.17 16.35 3.91
CA LYS A 94 8.11 17.14 4.73
C LYS A 94 7.57 18.51 5.12
N GLY A 95 6.90 19.19 4.21
CA GLY A 95 6.36 20.51 4.54
C GLY A 95 5.09 20.48 5.39
N LEU A 96 4.51 19.31 5.67
CA LEU A 96 3.43 19.14 6.65
C LEU A 96 3.98 19.02 8.09
N GLU A 97 5.28 18.82 8.27
CA GLU A 97 5.91 18.76 9.59
C GLU A 97 6.01 20.18 10.21
N HIS A 98 4.98 20.56 10.97
CA HIS A 98 4.97 21.82 11.73
C HIS A 98 4.88 21.56 13.23
N ALA A 99 5.93 21.94 13.97
CA ALA A 99 6.06 21.72 15.41
C ALA A 99 5.01 22.49 16.27
N GLN A 100 4.27 23.43 15.67
CA GLN A 100 3.24 24.24 16.34
C GLN A 100 1.97 24.35 15.48
N ALA A 101 1.50 23.24 14.93
CA ALA A 101 0.21 23.22 14.23
C ALA A 101 -0.96 23.46 15.20
N THR A 102 -1.90 24.32 14.82
CA THR A 102 -3.22 24.43 15.46
C THR A 102 -4.01 23.12 15.26
N ASP A 103 -5.08 22.91 16.04
CA ASP A 103 -5.94 21.72 15.89
C ASP A 103 -6.52 21.57 14.47
N LEU A 104 -6.84 22.69 13.82
CA LEU A 104 -7.35 22.69 12.45
C LEU A 104 -6.25 22.27 11.46
N GLU A 105 -5.06 22.83 11.59
CA GLU A 105 -3.90 22.47 10.76
C GLU A 105 -3.50 21.01 10.97
N TYR A 106 -3.56 20.50 12.20
CA TYR A 106 -3.30 19.09 12.49
C TYR A 106 -4.27 18.15 11.75
N ARG A 107 -5.57 18.50 11.72
CA ARG A 107 -6.57 17.73 10.96
C ARG A 107 -6.28 17.79 9.46
N SER A 108 -6.01 18.97 8.93
CA SER A 108 -5.66 19.17 7.52
C SER A 108 -4.41 18.38 7.13
N HIS A 109 -3.36 18.41 7.94
CA HIS A 109 -2.14 17.63 7.71
C HIS A 109 -2.40 16.13 7.78
N THR A 110 -3.25 15.66 8.69
CA THR A 110 -3.63 14.24 8.76
C THR A 110 -4.34 13.78 7.49
N VAL A 111 -5.24 14.61 6.96
CA VAL A 111 -5.94 14.34 5.68
C VAL A 111 -4.95 14.26 4.52
N LEU A 112 -4.04 15.23 4.42
CA LEU A 112 -3.04 15.27 3.35
C LEU A 112 -2.03 14.12 3.47
N GLY A 113 -1.61 13.76 4.68
CA GLY A 113 -0.74 12.62 4.93
C GLY A 113 -1.37 11.31 4.48
N CYS A 114 -2.66 11.11 4.74
CA CYS A 114 -3.42 9.96 4.23
C CYS A 114 -3.47 9.94 2.69
N MET A 115 -3.76 11.08 2.04
CA MET A 115 -3.76 11.20 0.58
C MET A 115 -2.39 10.88 -0.03
N ILE A 116 -1.31 11.38 0.58
CA ILE A 116 0.07 11.07 0.19
C ILE A 116 0.33 9.57 0.30
N GLN A 117 -0.03 8.95 1.43
CA GLN A 117 0.18 7.52 1.65
C GLN A 117 -0.61 6.66 0.65
N HIS A 118 -1.86 7.02 0.35
CA HIS A 118 -2.68 6.36 -0.68
C HIS A 118 -2.02 6.47 -2.05
N ARG A 119 -1.57 7.67 -2.43
CA ARG A 119 -0.93 7.91 -3.73
C ARG A 119 0.40 7.15 -3.84
N LEU A 120 1.25 7.21 -2.82
CA LEU A 120 2.49 6.43 -2.76
C LEU A 120 2.23 4.93 -2.87
N THR A 121 1.21 4.41 -2.18
CA THR A 121 0.83 2.98 -2.26
C THR A 121 0.48 2.58 -3.69
N ARG A 122 -0.29 3.40 -4.40
CA ARG A 122 -0.64 3.16 -5.81
C ARG A 122 0.58 3.17 -6.73
N LEU A 123 1.44 4.19 -6.62
CA LEU A 123 2.66 4.28 -7.42
C LEU A 123 3.59 3.08 -7.16
N LEU A 124 3.70 2.61 -5.91
CA LEU A 124 4.48 1.43 -5.57
C LEU A 124 3.90 0.13 -6.16
N LEU A 125 2.57 0.03 -6.30
CA LEU A 125 1.93 -1.10 -6.96
C LEU A 125 2.21 -1.16 -8.46
N GLU A 126 2.48 -0.01 -9.10
CA GLU A 126 2.83 0.09 -10.52
C GLU A 126 4.31 -0.25 -10.81
N ILE A 127 5.20 -0.16 -9.81
CA ILE A 127 6.61 -0.56 -9.95
C ILE A 127 6.75 -2.08 -9.78
N ASP A 128 7.54 -2.72 -10.66
CA ASP A 128 7.95 -4.12 -10.53
C ASP A 128 8.54 -4.39 -9.14
N SER A 129 8.14 -5.49 -8.50
CA SER A 129 8.51 -5.73 -7.10
C SER A 129 10.03 -5.79 -6.88
N ARG A 130 10.79 -6.27 -7.88
CA ARG A 130 12.26 -6.37 -7.84
C ARG A 130 12.94 -5.01 -7.74
N ASP A 131 12.29 -3.97 -8.27
CA ASP A 131 12.82 -2.63 -8.40
C ASP A 131 12.50 -1.72 -7.21
N ARG A 132 11.49 -2.08 -6.41
CA ARG A 132 11.05 -1.28 -5.25
C ARG A 132 12.17 -1.06 -4.22
N LYS A 133 13.12 -2.01 -4.11
CA LYS A 133 14.31 -1.85 -3.26
C LYS A 133 15.20 -0.71 -3.74
N ALA A 134 15.41 -0.57 -5.04
CA ALA A 134 16.20 0.52 -5.62
C ALA A 134 15.49 1.86 -5.43
N VAL A 135 14.16 1.90 -5.55
CA VAL A 135 13.38 3.11 -5.23
C VAL A 135 13.55 3.49 -3.75
N PHE A 136 13.44 2.54 -2.83
CA PHE A 136 13.66 2.81 -1.40
C PHE A 136 15.06 3.39 -1.11
N GLN A 137 16.08 2.96 -1.85
CA GLN A 137 17.46 3.48 -1.71
C GLN A 137 17.61 4.95 -2.12
N LEU A 138 16.66 5.52 -2.88
CA LEU A 138 16.62 6.96 -3.17
C LEU A 138 16.52 7.81 -1.90
N GLY A 139 16.06 7.24 -0.78
CA GLY A 139 16.08 7.87 0.54
C GLY A 139 17.47 8.32 1.01
N ARG A 140 18.54 7.80 0.41
CA ARG A 140 19.93 8.18 0.68
C ARG A 140 20.44 9.31 -0.22
N ALA A 141 19.65 9.74 -1.20
CA ALA A 141 20.04 10.79 -2.13
C ALA A 141 20.06 12.16 -1.43
N SER A 142 21.03 12.99 -1.79
CA SER A 142 21.08 14.38 -1.34
C SER A 142 19.82 15.14 -1.77
N GLY A 143 19.20 15.86 -0.82
CA GLY A 143 17.92 16.55 -1.01
C GLY A 143 16.69 15.76 -0.54
N ILE A 144 16.86 14.50 -0.14
CA ILE A 144 15.84 13.70 0.54
C ILE A 144 16.08 13.72 2.05
N ASP A 145 14.99 13.82 2.81
CA ASP A 145 15.02 13.63 4.25
C ASP A 145 14.92 12.14 4.55
N GLN A 146 16.03 11.52 4.93
CA GLN A 146 16.09 10.07 5.06
C GLN A 146 15.13 9.52 6.14
N THR A 147 14.97 10.22 7.25
CA THR A 147 14.14 9.75 8.37
C THR A 147 12.67 9.78 7.99
N LEU A 148 12.22 10.89 7.42
CA LEU A 148 10.85 11.01 6.93
C LEU A 148 10.60 10.06 5.76
N TRP A 149 11.53 9.95 4.82
CA TRP A 149 11.46 9.03 3.70
C TRP A 149 11.22 7.61 4.20
N GLN A 150 12.01 7.15 5.18
CA GLN A 150 11.83 5.83 5.77
C GLN A 150 10.44 5.67 6.38
N THR A 151 9.89 6.69 7.02
CA THR A 151 8.56 6.61 7.66
C THR A 151 7.45 6.50 6.60
N ASP A 152 7.44 7.41 5.63
CA ASP A 152 6.44 7.45 4.55
C ASP A 152 6.49 6.20 3.68
N PHE A 153 7.70 5.78 3.28
CA PHE A 153 7.87 4.58 2.48
C PHE A 153 7.50 3.33 3.25
N VAL A 154 7.77 3.24 4.56
CA VAL A 154 7.41 2.07 5.37
C VAL A 154 5.90 1.85 5.35
N GLY A 155 5.10 2.89 5.59
CA GLY A 155 3.64 2.79 5.56
C GLY A 155 3.12 2.35 4.19
N ALA A 156 3.49 3.09 3.14
CA ALA A 156 3.03 2.82 1.78
C ALA A 156 3.49 1.46 1.25
N THR A 157 4.71 1.04 1.57
CA THR A 157 5.26 -0.26 1.16
C THR A 157 4.56 -1.43 1.84
N SER A 158 4.25 -1.30 3.14
CA SER A 158 3.46 -2.31 3.86
C SER A 158 2.07 -2.45 3.23
N CYS A 159 1.42 -1.33 2.89
CA CYS A 159 0.15 -1.35 2.17
C CYS A 159 0.27 -2.00 0.79
N ALA A 160 1.26 -1.60 -0.02
CA ALA A 160 1.48 -2.13 -1.36
C ALA A 160 1.79 -3.63 -1.34
N ARG A 161 2.57 -4.12 -0.36
CA ARG A 161 2.84 -5.55 -0.21
C ARG A 161 1.58 -6.33 0.17
N ALA A 162 0.82 -5.85 1.14
CA ALA A 162 -0.43 -6.49 1.54
C ALA A 162 -1.42 -6.52 0.37
N ILE A 163 -1.59 -5.42 -0.36
CA ILE A 163 -2.44 -5.37 -1.56
C ILE A 163 -1.93 -6.33 -2.63
N GLY A 164 -0.62 -6.31 -2.92
CA GLY A 164 0.01 -7.19 -3.91
C GLY A 164 -0.24 -8.68 -3.62
N LEU A 165 -0.20 -9.06 -2.34
CA LEU A 165 -0.54 -10.40 -1.88
C LEU A 165 -1.97 -10.81 -2.23
N PHE A 166 -2.97 -9.97 -1.93
CA PHE A 166 -4.36 -10.29 -2.25
C PHE A 166 -4.67 -10.16 -3.74
N LEU A 167 -3.91 -9.37 -4.51
CA LEU A 167 -4.04 -9.30 -5.97
C LEU A 167 -3.62 -10.59 -6.67
N GLU A 168 -2.85 -11.47 -6.00
CA GLU A 168 -2.56 -12.82 -6.51
C GLU A 168 -3.74 -13.80 -6.33
N LEU A 169 -4.77 -13.41 -5.56
CA LEU A 169 -5.91 -14.28 -5.24
C LEU A 169 -7.03 -14.06 -6.25
N THR A 170 -7.47 -15.14 -6.89
CA THR A 170 -8.44 -15.03 -7.99
C THR A 170 -9.87 -14.78 -7.52
N SER A 171 -10.18 -15.21 -6.30
CA SER A 171 -11.50 -15.17 -5.67
C SER A 171 -11.85 -13.84 -4.97
N CYS A 172 -10.99 -12.83 -5.10
CA CYS A 172 -11.16 -11.54 -4.45
C CYS A 172 -11.21 -10.38 -5.45
N ARG A 173 -11.95 -9.34 -5.07
CA ARG A 173 -11.94 -8.00 -5.65
C ARG A 173 -11.44 -7.05 -4.56
N LEU A 174 -10.54 -6.16 -4.93
CA LEU A 174 -9.86 -5.29 -3.97
C LEU A 174 -10.14 -3.83 -4.31
N TYR A 175 -10.37 -3.03 -3.29
CA TYR A 175 -10.69 -1.61 -3.43
C TYR A 175 -9.88 -0.81 -2.43
N LEU A 176 -9.37 0.34 -2.87
CA LEU A 176 -8.82 1.31 -1.94
C LEU A 176 -9.96 2.02 -1.21
N PRO A 177 -9.84 2.23 0.11
CA PRO A 177 -10.78 3.05 0.86
C PRO A 177 -10.70 4.50 0.38
N THR A 178 -11.78 5.24 0.58
CA THR A 178 -11.77 6.70 0.56
C THR A 178 -10.91 7.24 1.72
N VAL A 179 -10.48 8.51 1.60
CA VAL A 179 -9.74 9.20 2.66
C VAL A 179 -10.54 9.27 3.97
N PHE A 180 -11.87 9.36 3.87
CA PHE A 180 -12.75 9.33 5.04
C PHE A 180 -12.69 7.98 5.76
N GLU A 181 -12.79 6.86 5.04
CA GLU A 181 -12.79 5.53 5.63
C GLU A 181 -11.44 5.17 6.26
N ASP A 182 -10.34 5.58 5.64
CA ASP A 182 -9.01 5.43 6.24
C ASP A 182 -8.93 6.21 7.57
N ILE A 183 -9.16 7.52 7.54
CA ILE A 183 -8.95 8.39 8.70
C ILE A 183 -9.99 8.14 9.80
N MET A 184 -11.26 7.98 9.45
CA MET A 184 -12.36 7.94 10.42
C MET A 184 -12.73 6.52 10.82
N LEU A 185 -12.52 5.54 9.94
CA LEU A 185 -12.90 4.14 10.17
C LEU A 185 -11.67 3.22 10.32
N GLY A 186 -10.46 3.70 10.01
CA GLY A 186 -9.23 2.90 10.13
C GLY A 186 -9.15 1.76 9.12
N VAL A 187 -9.84 1.90 7.99
CA VAL A 187 -9.84 0.91 6.91
C VAL A 187 -8.76 1.29 5.91
N ASP A 188 -7.76 0.43 5.73
CA ASP A 188 -6.62 0.63 4.83
C ASP A 188 -6.84 -0.11 3.47
N LEU A 189 -7.69 -1.14 3.43
CA LEU A 189 -8.04 -1.93 2.25
C LEU A 189 -9.43 -2.57 2.41
N ILE A 190 -10.18 -2.67 1.32
CA ILE A 190 -11.48 -3.37 1.29
C ILE A 190 -11.38 -4.57 0.34
N ILE A 191 -11.81 -5.73 0.82
CA ILE A 191 -11.78 -7.00 0.07
C ILE A 191 -13.20 -7.51 -0.06
N LEU A 192 -13.72 -7.62 -1.28
CA LEU A 192 -14.96 -8.34 -1.57
C LEU A 192 -14.60 -9.73 -2.08
N SER A 193 -15.04 -10.78 -1.38
CA SER A 193 -14.79 -12.16 -1.80
C SER A 193 -15.99 -12.75 -2.54
N ALA A 194 -15.73 -13.74 -3.38
CA ALA A 194 -16.79 -14.47 -4.11
C ALA A 194 -17.78 -15.20 -3.18
N ASP A 195 -17.36 -15.57 -1.96
CA ASP A 195 -18.19 -16.25 -0.96
C ASP A 195 -18.92 -15.28 -0.01
N GLN A 196 -19.01 -13.99 -0.37
CA GLN A 196 -19.62 -12.90 0.40
C GLN A 196 -19.02 -12.66 1.79
N LYS A 197 -17.84 -13.20 2.07
CA LYS A 197 -17.03 -12.80 3.23
C LYS A 197 -16.25 -11.55 2.87
N ASN A 198 -16.88 -10.40 2.98
CA ASN A 198 -16.19 -9.13 2.73
C ASN A 198 -15.37 -8.71 3.94
N TRP A 199 -14.25 -8.05 3.71
CA TRP A 199 -13.31 -7.65 4.75
C TRP A 199 -13.01 -6.17 4.67
N CYS A 200 -13.08 -5.52 5.83
CA CYS A 200 -12.44 -4.23 6.06
C CYS A 200 -11.10 -4.52 6.74
N VAL A 201 -10.02 -4.05 6.13
CA VAL A 201 -8.67 -4.47 6.49
C VAL A 201 -7.90 -3.27 7.00
N SER A 202 -7.33 -3.36 8.20
CA SER A 202 -6.32 -2.42 8.67
C SER A 202 -4.92 -3.00 8.50
N ILE A 203 -4.04 -2.28 7.81
CA ILE A 203 -2.67 -2.67 7.53
C ILE A 203 -1.74 -1.88 8.48
N LYS A 204 -0.87 -2.60 9.16
CA LYS A 204 0.09 -2.04 10.12
C LYS A 204 1.47 -2.62 9.88
N THR A 205 2.49 -1.85 10.21
CA THR A 205 3.88 -2.32 10.19
C THR A 205 4.28 -2.79 11.59
N GLY A 206 4.83 -4.00 11.70
CA GLY A 206 5.26 -4.60 12.98
C GLY A 206 6.77 -4.82 13.07
N ARG A 207 7.29 -5.05 14.28
CA ARG A 207 8.72 -5.33 14.53
C ARG A 207 9.17 -6.76 14.17
N MET A 208 8.35 -7.52 13.43
CA MET A 208 8.67 -8.92 13.10
C MET A 208 9.70 -8.99 11.98
N ASN A 209 10.66 -9.92 12.11
CA ASN A 209 11.85 -10.03 11.26
C ASN A 209 11.57 -10.44 9.79
N SER A 210 10.34 -10.86 9.44
CA SER A 210 9.78 -10.94 8.09
C SER A 210 8.39 -11.57 8.12
N GLY A 211 7.68 -11.49 6.99
CA GLY A 211 6.38 -12.14 6.78
C GLY A 211 5.19 -11.25 7.08
N ILE A 212 4.01 -11.84 6.91
CA ILE A 212 2.72 -11.23 7.17
C ILE A 212 1.97 -12.03 8.24
N TYR A 213 1.35 -11.31 9.17
CA TYR A 213 0.42 -11.86 10.14
C TYR A 213 -0.98 -11.32 9.86
N LEU A 214 -1.97 -12.21 9.80
CA LEU A 214 -3.38 -11.89 9.60
C LEU A 214 -4.15 -12.22 10.87
N GLU A 215 -4.93 -11.27 11.36
CA GLU A 215 -5.77 -11.40 12.54
C GLU A 215 -7.22 -11.06 12.18
N HIS A 216 -8.15 -11.94 12.57
CA HIS A 216 -9.57 -11.62 12.58
C HIS A 216 -9.90 -10.96 13.91
N VAL A 217 -10.44 -9.74 13.89
CA VAL A 217 -10.80 -9.02 15.12
C VAL A 217 -12.24 -9.39 15.48
N HIS A 218 -12.44 -10.60 15.99
CA HIS A 218 -13.78 -11.15 16.24
C HIS A 218 -14.55 -10.44 17.37
N THR A 219 -13.84 -9.82 18.30
CA THR A 219 -14.43 -9.15 19.46
C THR A 219 -13.85 -7.76 19.61
N ARG A 220 -14.69 -6.84 20.08
CA ARG A 220 -14.25 -5.48 20.41
C ARG A 220 -13.25 -5.57 21.57
N PRO A 221 -12.01 -5.06 21.41
CA PRO A 221 -11.01 -5.06 22.49
C PRO A 221 -11.51 -4.30 23.71
N SER A 222 -11.31 -4.87 24.91
CA SER A 222 -11.71 -4.22 26.16
C SER A 222 -10.88 -2.96 26.42
N ASN A 223 -11.34 -2.10 27.32
CA ASN A 223 -10.58 -0.92 27.77
C ASN A 223 -9.37 -1.27 28.65
N GLU A 224 -9.23 -2.52 29.04
CA GLU A 224 -8.18 -3.01 29.95
C GLU A 224 -6.96 -3.57 29.20
N GLU A 225 -7.06 -3.79 27.88
CA GLU A 225 -5.95 -4.20 27.04
C GLU A 225 -4.91 -3.06 26.86
N PRO A 226 -3.62 -3.37 26.61
CA PRO A 226 -2.57 -2.37 26.37
C PRO A 226 -2.97 -1.37 25.28
N ALA A 227 -2.94 -0.08 25.64
CA ALA A 227 -3.59 1.00 24.90
C ALA A 227 -3.32 0.99 23.38
N PHE A 228 -2.06 0.85 22.95
CA PHE A 228 -1.70 0.95 21.53
C PHE A 228 -2.24 -0.22 20.66
N TYR A 229 -2.16 -1.45 21.16
CA TYR A 229 -2.67 -2.62 20.42
C TYR A 229 -4.19 -2.68 20.45
N ALA A 230 -4.79 -2.33 21.58
CA ALA A 230 -6.23 -2.27 21.77
C ALA A 230 -6.88 -1.20 20.89
N GLU A 231 -6.26 -0.02 20.76
CA GLU A 231 -6.79 1.11 19.99
C GLU A 231 -6.92 0.76 18.50
N THR A 232 -5.85 0.24 17.88
CA THR A 232 -5.88 -0.11 16.45
C THR A 232 -6.90 -1.21 16.14
N ARG A 233 -6.98 -2.24 16.99
CA ARG A 233 -7.98 -3.32 16.87
C ARG A 233 -9.41 -2.78 17.06
N ARG A 234 -9.62 -1.88 18.02
CA ARG A 234 -10.94 -1.28 18.27
C ARG A 234 -11.36 -0.38 17.12
N ARG A 235 -10.43 0.40 16.56
CA ARG A 235 -10.71 1.27 15.42
C ARG A 235 -11.19 0.48 14.21
N ILE A 236 -10.52 -0.60 13.82
CA ILE A 236 -10.98 -1.42 12.69
C ILE A 236 -12.27 -2.19 13.00
N PHE A 237 -12.46 -2.66 14.24
CA PHE A 237 -13.71 -3.30 14.66
C PHE A 237 -14.90 -2.35 14.54
N ASP A 238 -14.81 -1.17 15.17
CA ASP A 238 -15.86 -0.16 15.17
C ASP A 238 -16.05 0.43 13.76
N GLY A 239 -14.96 0.59 13.00
CA GLY A 239 -14.97 1.06 11.62
C GLY A 239 -15.67 0.12 10.66
N SER A 240 -15.41 -1.18 10.76
CA SER A 240 -16.08 -2.20 9.92
C SER A 240 -17.58 -2.23 10.18
N ALA A 241 -18.01 -2.12 11.44
CA ALA A 241 -19.44 -2.05 11.77
C ALA A 241 -20.11 -0.77 11.20
N LYS A 242 -19.38 0.35 11.18
CA LYS A 242 -19.88 1.59 10.56
C LYS A 242 -19.97 1.50 9.04
N MET A 243 -19.07 0.76 8.37
CA MET A 243 -19.14 0.53 6.92
C MET A 243 -20.46 -0.10 6.49
N GLU A 244 -21.02 -1.01 7.29
CA GLU A 244 -22.34 -1.64 7.03
C GLU A 244 -23.51 -0.65 7.06
N HIS A 245 -23.33 0.54 7.65
CA HIS A 245 -24.33 1.60 7.63
C HIS A 245 -24.26 2.43 6.34
N TYR A 246 -23.10 2.50 5.70
CA TYR A 246 -22.88 3.27 4.48
C TYR A 246 -23.10 2.43 3.21
N TYR A 247 -22.86 1.12 3.28
CA TYR A 247 -22.88 0.23 2.12
C TYR A 247 -23.68 -1.05 2.39
N PRO A 248 -24.24 -1.68 1.35
CA PRO A 248 -25.11 -2.86 1.48
C PRO A 248 -24.32 -4.17 1.72
N TYR A 249 -23.09 -4.10 2.22
CA TYR A 249 -22.20 -5.23 2.40
C TYR A 249 -21.93 -5.45 3.90
N ALA A 250 -21.98 -6.71 4.34
CA ALA A 250 -21.50 -7.09 5.67
C ALA A 250 -19.97 -7.22 5.63
N PHE A 251 -19.27 -6.59 6.58
CA PHE A 251 -17.81 -6.50 6.58
C PHE A 251 -17.21 -7.08 7.86
N GLN A 252 -16.24 -7.97 7.69
CA GLN A 252 -15.48 -8.54 8.78
C GLN A 252 -14.20 -7.71 9.03
N PRO A 253 -13.93 -7.29 10.28
CA PRO A 253 -12.72 -6.56 10.61
C PRO A 253 -11.50 -7.49 10.57
N CYS A 254 -10.51 -7.11 9.79
CA CYS A 254 -9.24 -7.79 9.66
C CYS A 254 -8.10 -6.84 9.98
N ARG A 255 -7.07 -7.34 10.66
CA ARG A 255 -5.81 -6.63 10.85
C ARG A 255 -4.68 -7.42 10.21
N ILE A 256 -3.87 -6.74 9.42
CA ILE A 256 -2.67 -7.26 8.77
C ILE A 256 -1.46 -6.58 9.38
N VAL A 257 -0.52 -7.37 9.87
CA VAL A 257 0.77 -6.86 10.34
C VAL A 257 1.85 -7.32 9.37
N VAL A 258 2.48 -6.36 8.70
CA VAL A 258 3.60 -6.60 7.79
C VAL A 258 4.90 -6.39 8.57
N GLY A 259 5.77 -7.41 8.58
CA GLY A 259 7.05 -7.35 9.29
C GLY A 259 8.02 -6.33 8.69
N LYS A 260 8.60 -5.48 9.55
CA LYS A 260 9.70 -4.56 9.23
C LYS A 260 11.04 -5.28 9.43
N ARG A 261 11.73 -5.58 8.33
CA ARG A 261 13.16 -5.95 8.41
C ARG A 261 14.00 -4.68 8.60
N PRO A 262 15.01 -4.70 9.49
CA PRO A 262 15.77 -3.51 9.88
C PRO A 262 16.57 -2.85 8.76
N GLU A 263 16.79 -3.53 7.62
CA GLU A 263 17.63 -3.00 6.53
C GLU A 263 16.92 -2.90 5.17
N ILE A 264 15.80 -3.60 5.00
CA ILE A 264 15.04 -3.71 3.76
C ILE A 264 13.61 -4.03 4.19
N ILE A 265 12.60 -3.19 3.92
CA ILE A 265 11.22 -3.69 3.98
C ILE A 265 11.18 -4.78 2.91
N ASN A 266 11.00 -6.05 3.26
CA ASN A 266 10.79 -7.05 2.23
C ASN A 266 9.45 -6.70 1.58
N ILE A 267 9.48 -6.20 0.34
CA ILE A 267 8.31 -5.73 -0.41
C ILE A 267 7.77 -6.86 -1.28
N ASP A 268 8.56 -7.90 -1.47
CA ASP A 268 8.18 -9.06 -2.24
C ASP A 268 7.18 -9.92 -1.46
N VAL A 269 6.23 -10.48 -2.20
CA VAL A 269 5.28 -11.45 -1.68
C VAL A 269 5.99 -12.80 -1.60
N GLU A 270 6.18 -13.32 -0.39
CA GLU A 270 6.75 -14.65 -0.20
C GLU A 270 5.68 -15.72 -0.44
N LYS A 271 6.07 -16.91 -0.92
CA LYS A 271 5.12 -18.04 -1.11
C LYS A 271 4.39 -18.41 0.19
N SER A 272 5.07 -18.29 1.33
CA SER A 272 4.51 -18.48 2.67
C SER A 272 3.38 -17.49 2.96
N ASP A 273 3.57 -16.21 2.64
CA ASP A 273 2.55 -15.17 2.82
C ASP A 273 1.32 -15.47 1.95
N LEU A 274 1.53 -15.95 0.72
CA LEU A 274 0.45 -16.33 -0.19
C LEU A 274 -0.40 -17.47 0.35
N GLU A 275 0.22 -18.51 0.92
CA GLU A 275 -0.53 -19.60 1.53
C GLU A 275 -1.27 -19.16 2.81
N ILE A 276 -0.74 -18.20 3.56
CA ILE A 276 -1.43 -17.56 4.70
C ILE A 276 -2.68 -16.82 4.20
N ALA A 277 -2.55 -15.98 3.16
CA ALA A 277 -3.68 -15.26 2.58
C ALA A 277 -4.75 -16.20 2.04
N LYS A 278 -4.38 -17.21 1.24
CA LYS A 278 -5.32 -18.22 0.71
C LYS A 278 -6.12 -18.90 1.81
N ARG A 279 -5.45 -19.31 2.91
CA ARG A 279 -6.14 -19.91 4.07
C ARG A 279 -7.12 -18.94 4.71
N PHE A 280 -6.72 -17.67 4.84
CA PHE A 280 -7.54 -16.62 5.43
C PHE A 280 -8.82 -16.35 4.62
N ILE A 281 -8.71 -16.16 3.31
CA ILE A 281 -9.89 -15.95 2.44
C ILE A 281 -10.67 -17.24 2.13
N GLY A 282 -10.23 -18.39 2.66
CA GLY A 282 -10.89 -19.68 2.44
C GLY A 282 -10.68 -20.27 1.04
N GLU A 283 -9.69 -19.80 0.27
CA GLU A 283 -9.23 -20.40 -0.98
C GLU A 283 -8.47 -21.70 -0.64
N LYS A 284 -9.21 -22.75 -0.25
CA LYS A 284 -8.66 -24.10 -0.11
C LYS A 284 -8.13 -24.50 -1.49
N ARG A 285 -6.86 -24.90 -1.53
CA ARG A 285 -6.20 -25.56 -2.66
C ARG A 285 -7.19 -26.43 -3.47
N LEU A 286 -7.61 -25.93 -4.63
CA LEU A 286 -7.85 -26.76 -5.82
C LEU A 286 -6.49 -27.35 -6.24
N LEU A 287 -5.93 -28.25 -5.44
CA LEU A 287 -4.76 -29.06 -5.81
C LEU A 287 -5.17 -30.47 -6.24
N SER A 288 -6.32 -30.64 -6.90
CA SER A 288 -6.68 -31.94 -7.46
C SER A 288 -6.54 -32.05 -8.98
N HIS A 289 -6.37 -30.98 -9.76
CA HIS A 289 -6.30 -31.11 -11.23
C HIS A 289 -5.33 -30.12 -11.89
N LEU A 290 -4.03 -30.45 -11.88
CA LEU A 290 -3.12 -30.08 -12.97
C LEU A 290 -2.42 -31.36 -13.46
N PRO A 291 -2.20 -31.48 -14.78
CA PRO A 291 -1.97 -32.76 -15.43
C PRO A 291 -0.60 -33.33 -15.05
N ARG A 292 -0.55 -34.61 -14.68
CA ARG A 292 0.70 -35.37 -14.69
C ARG A 292 1.19 -35.43 -16.13
N TRP A 293 2.30 -34.77 -16.42
CA TRP A 293 3.04 -34.94 -17.67
C TRP A 293 4.42 -35.56 -17.38
N PRO A 294 4.99 -36.30 -18.36
CA PRO A 294 5.76 -37.52 -18.09
C PRO A 294 7.27 -37.32 -17.91
N GLN A 295 7.83 -38.30 -17.20
CA GLN A 295 9.21 -38.83 -17.11
C GLN A 295 10.40 -38.07 -17.73
N LYS A 296 11.53 -38.10 -17.00
CA LYS A 296 12.82 -38.47 -17.60
C LYS A 296 13.57 -39.48 -16.73
N THR A 297 13.82 -40.62 -17.37
CA THR A 297 14.94 -41.53 -17.15
C THR A 297 16.25 -40.75 -17.05
N ASN A 298 17.14 -41.14 -16.13
CA ASN A 298 18.57 -40.94 -16.30
C ASN A 298 19.28 -42.23 -15.85
N ASP A 299 19.82 -42.92 -16.84
CA ASP A 299 20.97 -43.81 -16.69
C ASP A 299 22.14 -43.08 -16.05
N MET A 300 22.92 -43.81 -15.25
CA MET A 300 24.39 -43.83 -15.33
C MET A 300 24.95 -44.93 -14.39
N THR A 301 25.35 -46.05 -14.99
CA THR A 301 26.67 -46.76 -14.90
C THR A 301 27.52 -46.52 -13.64
N THR A 302 28.14 -47.51 -12.98
CA THR A 302 29.21 -48.40 -13.50
C THR A 302 29.54 -49.60 -12.57
N ASP A 303 29.81 -50.76 -13.19
CA ASP A 303 30.82 -51.80 -12.95
C ASP A 303 31.35 -52.17 -11.54
N SER A 304 31.31 -53.48 -11.21
CA SER A 304 32.53 -54.32 -11.02
C SER A 304 32.21 -55.78 -10.61
N HIS A 305 32.60 -56.69 -11.51
CA HIS A 305 33.21 -58.02 -11.36
C HIS A 305 33.29 -58.79 -10.02
N VAL A 306 33.03 -60.12 -10.14
CA VAL A 306 33.64 -61.28 -9.45
C VAL A 306 33.16 -61.53 -8.00
N ALA A 307 32.64 -62.69 -7.59
CA ALA A 307 32.69 -64.08 -8.06
C ALA A 307 31.35 -64.80 -7.84
#